data_AF-A0A7S1FSF6-F1
#
_entry.id   AF-A0A7S1FSF6-F1
#
_cell.length_a   1.000
_cell.length_b   1.000
_cell.length_c   1.000
_cell.angle_alpha   90.00
_cell.angle_beta   90.00
_cell.angle_gamma   90.00
#
_symmetry.space_group_name_H-M   'P 1'
#
loop_
_entity.id
_entity.type
_entity.pdbx_description
1 polymer ?
#
loop_
_entity_poly.entity_id
_entity_poly.type
_entity_poly.pdbx_seq_one_letter_code
_entity_poly.pdbx_strand_id
1 'polypeptide(L)'
;WVQKRKNAAELNYLPGLFDRYIDVLAEMTRNGYKEVTNIRLINKVSTIMYLLEGLLKVVPEEQLAQENIEMFFAFSAMWAFGGPMITDKSGDCRKKFSEDFRSAFGAKLPKDGECFDYAYEPFTG
;
A
#
# COMPACT_ATOMS: atom_id res chain seq x y z
N TRP A 1 1.77 -6.48 -15.91
CA TRP A 1 2.99 -6.18 -15.14
C TRP A 1 3.48 -7.41 -14.39
N VAL A 2 2.63 -8.08 -13.59
CA VAL A 2 3.01 -9.30 -12.85
C VAL A 2 3.62 -10.39 -13.74
N GLN A 3 3.01 -10.70 -14.90
CA GLN A 3 3.54 -11.69 -15.85
C GLN A 3 4.96 -11.40 -16.39
N LYS A 4 5.46 -10.18 -16.25
CA LYS A 4 6.83 -9.80 -16.66
C LYS A 4 7.86 -10.05 -15.56
N ARG A 5 7.44 -10.43 -14.35
CA ARG A 5 8.33 -10.73 -13.22
C ARG A 5 9.04 -12.07 -13.42
N LYS A 6 10.27 -12.18 -12.91
CA LYS A 6 11.11 -13.38 -13.01
C LYS A 6 11.07 -14.25 -11.75
N ASN A 7 10.83 -13.63 -10.59
CA ASN A 7 10.80 -14.33 -9.31
C ASN A 7 9.46 -15.09 -9.17
N ALA A 8 9.52 -16.37 -8.82
CA ALA A 8 8.35 -17.23 -8.67
C ALA A 8 7.44 -16.79 -7.51
N ALA A 9 8.00 -16.29 -6.41
CA ALA A 9 7.23 -15.77 -5.29
C ALA A 9 6.39 -14.55 -5.72
N GLU A 10 7.00 -13.61 -6.45
CA GLU A 10 6.29 -12.44 -7.00
C GLU A 10 5.14 -12.86 -7.92
N LEU A 11 5.38 -13.83 -8.81
CA LEU A 11 4.36 -14.31 -9.76
C LEU A 11 3.17 -14.97 -9.06
N ASN A 12 3.42 -15.71 -7.97
CA ASN A 12 2.39 -16.46 -7.27
C ASN A 12 1.59 -15.60 -6.29
N TYR A 13 2.23 -14.67 -5.59
CA TYR A 13 1.59 -13.94 -4.48
C TYR A 13 1.01 -12.59 -4.90
N LEU A 14 1.65 -11.84 -5.80
CA LEU A 14 1.20 -10.49 -6.17
C LEU A 14 -0.22 -10.45 -6.74
N PRO A 15 -0.67 -11.38 -7.61
CA PRO A 15 -2.04 -11.34 -8.15
C PRO A 15 -3.11 -11.31 -7.06
N GLY A 16 -3.01 -12.21 -6.07
CA GLY A 16 -3.98 -12.28 -4.98
C GLY A 16 -3.96 -11.04 -4.07
N LEU A 17 -2.80 -10.38 -3.94
CA LEU A 17 -2.70 -9.11 -3.22
C LEU A 17 -3.39 -7.97 -3.97
N PHE A 18 -3.23 -7.88 -5.30
CA PHE A 18 -3.97 -6.90 -6.09
C PHE A 18 -5.49 -7.09 -5.95
N ASP A 19 -5.98 -8.32 -6.09
CA ASP A 19 -7.42 -8.60 -5.97
C ASP A 19 -7.94 -8.24 -4.57
N ARG A 20 -7.22 -8.62 -3.50
CA ARG A 20 -7.64 -8.36 -2.13
C ARG A 20 -7.59 -6.88 -1.74
N TYR A 21 -6.50 -6.19 -2.05
CA TYR A 21 -6.28 -4.83 -1.55
C TYR A 21 -6.98 -3.78 -2.40
N ILE A 22 -6.96 -3.91 -3.73
CA ILE A 22 -7.44 -2.84 -4.62
C ILE A 22 -8.95 -2.65 -4.47
N ASP A 23 -9.72 -3.74 -4.44
CA ASP A 23 -11.19 -3.65 -4.33
C ASP A 23 -11.61 -3.03 -2.99
N VAL A 24 -11.01 -3.49 -1.89
CA VAL A 24 -11.25 -2.96 -0.53
C VAL A 24 -10.88 -1.48 -0.45
N LEU A 25 -9.70 -1.08 -0.94
CA LEU A 25 -9.25 0.31 -0.89
C LEU A 25 -10.06 1.22 -1.82
N ALA A 26 -10.47 0.73 -2.99
CA ALA A 26 -11.30 1.47 -3.93
C ALA A 26 -12.71 1.70 -3.39
N GLU A 27 -13.28 0.73 -2.67
CA GLU A 27 -14.55 0.89 -1.97
C GLU A 27 -14.42 1.83 -0.76
N MET A 28 -13.41 1.59 0.09
CA MET A 28 -13.14 2.39 1.28
C MET A 28 -12.97 3.87 0.95
N THR A 29 -12.18 4.19 -0.08
CA THR A 29 -11.87 5.58 -0.46
C THR A 29 -12.91 6.22 -1.37
N ARG A 30 -13.98 5.50 -1.74
CA ARG A 30 -15.03 5.99 -2.66
C ARG A 30 -15.82 7.15 -2.05
N ASN A 31 -16.10 7.09 -0.75
CA ASN A 31 -17.01 7.99 -0.05
C ASN A 31 -16.39 8.48 1.27
N GLY A 32 -16.60 9.75 1.61
CA GLY A 32 -16.19 10.29 2.90
C GLY A 32 -14.67 10.49 3.06
N TYR A 33 -13.97 10.55 1.94
CA TYR A 33 -12.55 10.91 1.83
C TYR A 33 -12.40 12.12 0.90
N LYS A 34 -11.44 12.99 1.21
CA LYS A 34 -11.06 14.12 0.38
C LYS A 34 -9.58 14.00 0.01
N GLU A 35 -9.31 14.25 -1.26
CA GLU A 35 -7.96 14.28 -1.82
C GLU A 35 -7.63 15.69 -2.28
N VAL A 36 -6.33 16.04 -2.34
CA VAL A 36 -5.88 17.32 -2.90
C VAL A 36 -6.34 17.46 -4.35
N THR A 37 -6.25 16.37 -5.10
CA THR A 37 -6.64 16.26 -6.50
C THR A 37 -7.31 14.92 -6.72
N ASN A 38 -8.28 14.85 -7.63
CA ASN A 38 -8.97 13.61 -7.94
C ASN A 38 -8.03 12.65 -8.68
N ILE A 39 -7.52 11.63 -7.98
CA ILE A 39 -6.66 10.62 -8.60
C ILE A 39 -7.51 9.44 -9.08
N ARG A 40 -7.44 9.16 -10.38
CA ARG A 40 -8.10 7.97 -10.97
C ARG A 40 -7.52 6.69 -10.37
N LEU A 41 -8.36 5.69 -10.15
CA LEU A 41 -7.96 4.39 -9.59
C LEU A 41 -6.76 3.77 -10.33
N ILE A 42 -6.75 3.83 -11.67
CA ILE A 42 -5.64 3.32 -12.49
C ILE A 42 -4.30 3.99 -12.17
N ASN A 43 -4.30 5.27 -11.82
CA ASN A 43 -3.09 5.99 -11.43
C ASN A 43 -2.61 5.53 -10.05
N LYS A 44 -3.53 5.32 -9.10
CA LYS A 44 -3.19 4.75 -7.78
C LYS A 44 -2.58 3.35 -7.91
N VAL A 45 -3.18 2.49 -8.74
CA VAL A 45 -2.64 1.14 -9.03
C VAL A 45 -1.27 1.24 -9.71
N SER A 46 -1.08 2.21 -10.61
CA SER A 46 0.21 2.46 -11.24
C SER A 46 1.27 2.92 -10.25
N THR A 47 0.91 3.78 -9.29
CA THR A 47 1.78 4.18 -8.19
C THR A 47 2.20 2.98 -7.33
N ILE A 48 1.29 2.04 -7.04
CA ILE A 48 1.64 0.79 -6.33
C ILE A 48 2.70 0.01 -7.09
N MET A 49 2.49 -0.22 -8.39
CA MET A 49 3.46 -0.94 -9.22
C MET A 49 4.82 -0.24 -9.25
N TYR A 50 4.84 1.09 -9.31
CA TYR A 50 6.06 1.89 -9.32
C TYR A 50 6.83 1.78 -7.99
N LEU A 51 6.14 1.89 -6.85
CA LEU A 51 6.74 1.74 -5.52
C LEU A 51 7.27 0.32 -5.30
N LEU A 52 6.48 -0.70 -5.65
CA LEU A 52 6.90 -2.10 -5.58
C LEU A 52 8.11 -2.40 -6.45
N GLU A 53 8.22 -1.77 -7.62
CA GLU A 53 9.38 -1.95 -8.47
C GLU A 53 10.66 -1.37 -7.86
N GLY A 54 10.56 -0.29 -7.07
CA GLY A 54 11.68 0.22 -6.28
C GLY A 54 12.05 -0.71 -5.13
N LEU A 55 11.06 -1.12 -4.33
CA LEU A 55 11.27 -1.95 -3.13
C LEU A 55 11.81 -3.34 -3.45
N LEU A 56 11.18 -4.05 -4.41
CA LEU A 56 11.59 -5.41 -4.76
C LEU A 56 12.99 -5.50 -5.40
N LYS A 57 13.53 -4.38 -5.92
CA LYS A 57 14.89 -4.34 -6.47
C LYS A 57 15.98 -4.19 -5.40
N VAL A 58 15.65 -3.61 -4.25
CA VAL A 58 16.64 -3.33 -3.19
C VAL A 58 16.66 -4.38 -2.09
N VAL A 59 15.59 -5.18 -1.99
CA VAL A 59 15.44 -6.23 -0.98
C VAL A 59 16.22 -7.49 -1.41
N PRO A 60 17.06 -8.07 -0.52
CA PRO A 60 17.73 -9.34 -0.79
C PRO A 60 16.74 -10.47 -1.08
N GLU A 61 17.08 -11.39 -1.99
CA GLU A 61 16.19 -12.48 -2.39
C GLU A 61 15.75 -13.38 -1.23
N GLU A 62 16.60 -13.52 -0.21
CA GLU A 62 16.34 -14.25 1.04
C GLU A 62 15.16 -13.65 1.84
N GLN A 63 14.90 -12.35 1.68
CA GLN A 63 13.81 -11.63 2.33
C GLN A 63 12.54 -11.58 1.48
N LEU A 64 12.51 -12.14 0.26
CA LEU A 64 11.32 -12.20 -0.60
C LEU A 64 10.38 -13.34 -0.21
N ALA A 65 10.13 -13.50 1.09
CA ALA A 65 9.10 -14.39 1.61
C ALA A 65 7.70 -13.80 1.40
N GLN A 66 6.67 -14.66 1.41
CA GLN A 66 5.26 -14.25 1.21
C GLN A 66 4.84 -13.11 2.13
N GLU A 67 5.19 -13.18 3.41
CA GLU A 67 4.85 -12.18 4.41
C GLU A 67 5.47 -10.81 4.12
N ASN A 68 6.73 -10.79 3.69
CA ASN A 68 7.43 -9.56 3.34
C ASN A 68 6.88 -8.97 2.04
N ILE A 69 6.53 -9.80 1.05
CA ILE A 69 5.85 -9.36 -0.18
C ILE A 69 4.52 -8.67 0.13
N GLU A 70 3.71 -9.26 1.02
CA GLU A 70 2.47 -8.63 1.48
C GLU A 70 2.73 -7.33 2.23
N MET A 71 3.78 -7.25 3.05
CA MET A 71 4.19 -6.02 3.73
C MET A 71 4.62 -4.91 2.75
N PHE A 72 5.45 -5.22 1.74
CA PHE A 72 5.82 -4.27 0.68
C PHE A 72 4.59 -3.78 -0.09
N PHE A 73 3.66 -4.69 -0.35
CA PHE A 73 2.42 -4.37 -1.04
C PHE A 73 1.55 -3.45 -0.19
N ALA A 74 1.33 -3.78 1.08
CA ALA A 74 0.56 -2.98 2.02
C ALA A 74 1.15 -1.58 2.16
N PHE A 75 2.47 -1.45 2.32
CA PHE A 75 3.16 -0.17 2.35
C PHE A 75 2.96 0.64 1.05
N SER A 76 3.11 0.00 -0.10
CA SER A 76 2.92 0.65 -1.41
C SER A 76 1.47 1.11 -1.61
N ALA A 77 0.50 0.29 -1.20
CA ALA A 77 -0.92 0.59 -1.30
C ALA A 77 -1.34 1.72 -0.34
N MET A 78 -0.81 1.71 0.88
CA MET A 78 -0.99 2.77 1.87
C MET A 78 -0.54 4.13 1.31
N TRP A 79 0.65 4.23 0.72
CA TRP A 79 1.12 5.48 0.12
C TRP A 79 0.36 5.88 -1.15
N ALA A 80 -0.01 4.92 -2.00
CA ALA A 80 -0.73 5.21 -3.24
C ALA A 80 -2.16 5.72 -3.01
N PHE A 81 -2.87 5.18 -2.00
CA PHE A 81 -4.24 5.59 -1.68
C PHE A 81 -4.31 6.66 -0.61
N GLY A 82 -3.44 6.61 0.40
CA GLY A 82 -3.43 7.53 1.53
C GLY A 82 -2.61 8.80 1.30
N GLY A 83 -1.58 8.75 0.45
CA GLY A 83 -0.71 9.90 0.16
C GLY A 83 -1.44 11.15 -0.33
N PRO A 84 -2.46 11.05 -1.21
CA PRO A 84 -3.24 12.19 -1.68
C PRO A 84 -4.24 12.77 -0.68
N MET A 85 -4.48 12.09 0.45
CA MET A 85 -5.51 12.48 1.43
C MET A 85 -5.15 13.78 2.13
N ILE A 86 -6.17 14.62 2.38
CA ILE A 86 -5.98 15.92 3.02
C ILE A 86 -6.54 16.00 4.43
N THR A 87 -5.96 16.90 5.19
CA THR A 87 -6.52 17.40 6.45
C THR A 87 -7.06 18.81 6.17
N ASP A 88 -8.37 19.01 6.38
CA ASP A 88 -9.02 20.32 6.21
C ASP A 88 -9.91 20.67 7.42
N LYS A 89 -10.57 21.83 7.38
CA LYS A 89 -11.45 22.29 8.48
C LYS A 89 -12.63 21.34 8.76
N SER A 90 -12.96 20.45 7.83
CA SER A 90 -14.05 19.49 7.93
C SER A 90 -13.61 18.15 8.54
N GLY A 91 -12.30 17.93 8.71
CA GLY A 91 -11.77 16.73 9.32
C GLY A 91 -10.42 16.29 8.75
N ASP A 92 -9.91 15.20 9.33
CA ASP A 92 -8.62 14.63 8.97
C ASP A 92 -8.80 13.33 8.18
N CYS A 93 -8.83 13.43 6.85
CA CYS A 93 -8.98 12.25 6.00
C CYS A 93 -7.72 11.37 6.02
N ARG A 94 -6.55 11.96 6.33
CA ARG A 94 -5.29 11.24 6.44
C ARG A 94 -5.31 10.33 7.67
N LYS A 95 -5.66 10.88 8.83
CA LYS A 95 -5.83 10.10 10.06
C LYS A 95 -6.93 9.03 9.92
N LYS A 96 -8.09 9.39 9.37
CA LYS A 96 -9.17 8.45 9.11
C LYS A 96 -8.72 7.30 8.20
N PHE A 97 -7.99 7.60 7.13
CA PHE A 97 -7.43 6.58 6.24
C PHE A 97 -6.50 5.64 7.00
N SER A 98 -5.63 6.19 7.85
CA SER A 98 -4.71 5.41 8.67
C SER A 98 -5.46 4.40 9.57
N GLU A 99 -6.53 4.85 10.22
CA GLU A 99 -7.38 4.00 11.08
C GLU A 99 -8.12 2.92 10.28
N ASP A 100 -8.79 3.29 9.18
CA ASP A 100 -9.55 2.35 8.34
C ASP A 100 -8.62 1.33 7.65
N PHE A 101 -7.46 1.77 7.18
CA PHE A 101 -6.45 0.90 6.57
C PHE A 101 -5.92 -0.12 7.59
N ARG A 102 -5.68 0.30 8.84
CA ARG A 102 -5.31 -0.62 9.92
C ARG A 102 -6.44 -1.56 10.29
N SER A 103 -7.69 -1.12 10.28
CA SER A 103 -8.82 -2.01 10.51
C SER A 103 -8.89 -3.12 9.44
N ALA A 104 -8.66 -2.76 8.18
CA ALA A 104 -8.71 -3.70 7.05
C ALA A 104 -7.47 -4.61 6.93
N PHE A 105 -6.27 -4.11 7.27
CA PHE A 105 -4.99 -4.76 6.97
C PHE A 105 -4.00 -4.80 8.15
N GLY A 106 -4.44 -4.46 9.37
CA GLY A 106 -3.59 -4.05 10.51
C GLY A 106 -2.62 -5.06 11.09
N ALA A 107 -2.61 -6.30 10.62
CA ALA A 107 -1.57 -7.26 10.98
C ALA A 107 -0.16 -6.83 10.54
N LYS A 108 -0.04 -5.83 9.65
CA LYS A 108 1.20 -5.49 8.93
C LYS A 108 1.76 -4.09 9.20
N LEU A 109 1.16 -3.31 10.11
CA LEU A 109 1.65 -1.98 10.47
C LEU A 109 2.01 -1.91 11.96
N PRO A 110 3.02 -1.13 12.35
CA PRO A 110 3.33 -0.92 13.76
C PRO A 110 2.13 -0.33 14.53
N LYS A 111 2.02 -0.70 15.81
CA LYS A 111 0.86 -0.40 16.65
C LYS A 111 0.78 1.07 17.07
N ASP A 112 1.92 1.74 17.20
CA ASP A 112 2.00 3.15 17.58
C ASP A 112 1.89 4.06 16.34
N GLY A 113 1.85 5.38 16.52
CA GLY A 113 1.86 6.37 15.43
C GLY A 113 0.71 6.26 14.42
N GLU A 114 0.77 7.02 13.33
CA GLU A 114 -0.05 6.83 12.14
C GLU A 114 0.68 5.97 11.11
N CYS A 115 -0.07 5.36 10.18
CA CYS A 115 0.49 4.58 9.07
C CYS A 115 1.60 5.33 8.30
N PHE A 116 1.51 6.66 8.24
CA PHE A 116 2.44 7.52 7.52
C PHE A 116 3.71 7.89 8.30
N ASP A 117 3.78 7.57 9.59
CA ASP A 117 4.96 7.84 10.43
C ASP A 117 6.06 6.77 10.23
N TYR A 118 5.75 5.73 9.47
CA TYR A 118 6.63 4.59 9.24
C TYR A 118 7.25 4.61 7.85
N ALA A 119 8.57 4.46 7.81
CA ALA A 119 9.32 4.16 6.60
C ALA A 119 9.73 2.68 6.63
N TYR A 120 9.74 2.05 5.46
CA TYR A 120 10.24 0.70 5.31
C TYR A 120 11.77 0.73 5.18
N GLU A 121 12.51 -0.04 5.99
CA GLU A 121 13.96 -0.17 5.88
C GLU A 121 14.35 -1.47 5.13
N PRO A 122 14.90 -1.39 3.91
CA PRO A 122 15.22 -2.55 3.06
C PRO A 122 16.15 -3.60 3.65
N PHE A 123 16.96 -3.24 4.65
CA PHE A 123 18.03 -4.09 5.16
C PHE A 123 17.69 -4.76 6.49
N THR A 124 16.75 -4.18 7.24
CA THR A 124 16.42 -4.53 8.63
C THR A 124 14.99 -5.06 8.78
N GLY A 125 14.11 -4.80 7.79
CA GLY A 125 12.72 -5.25 7.80
C GLY A 125 11.80 -4.26 8.49
#